data_AF-A0A2D7MUP7-F1
#
_entry.id   AF-A0A2D7MUP7-F1
#
_cell.length_a   1.000
_cell.length_b   1.000
_cell.length_c   1.000
_cell.angle_alpha   90.00
_cell.angle_beta   90.00
_cell.angle_gamma   90.00
#
_symmetry.space_group_name_H-M   'P 1'
#
loop_
_entity.id
_entity.type
_entity.pdbx_description
1 polymer ?
#
loop_
_entity_poly.entity_id
_entity_poly.type
_entity_poly.pdbx_seq_one_letter_code
_entity_poly.pdbx_strand_id
1 'polypeptide(L)'
;MTKSITFILLNLMAFTNALAFGDDLVVIQQVSDSNQNQVEIIQVGDLNSGILSLDQSNRQSILLNQEGENLVAEMTFVSSNRNELIIEQNGDQNESKMDFNAANRNHLSVLQSGTNLISTVLLSASNGNEIIVIQEGLGHESSISIVNGHNNNIVIRQMN
;
A
#
# COMPACT_ATOMS: atom_id res chain seq x y z
N MET A 1 -4.04 -22.35 -19.34
CA MET A 1 -4.35 -22.50 -17.90
C MET A 1 -5.47 -21.53 -17.59
N THR A 2 -6.46 -21.95 -16.81
CA THR A 2 -7.55 -21.08 -16.33
C THR A 2 -6.96 -20.12 -15.31
N LYS A 3 -6.90 -18.84 -15.67
CA LYS A 3 -6.44 -17.75 -14.81
C LYS A 3 -7.49 -17.49 -13.72
N SER A 4 -7.08 -17.41 -12.45
CA SER A 4 -7.99 -17.31 -11.31
C SER A 4 -7.74 -16.03 -10.51
N ILE A 5 -8.73 -15.14 -10.52
CA ILE A 5 -8.73 -13.97 -9.65
C ILE A 5 -9.42 -14.35 -8.34
N THR A 6 -8.75 -14.12 -7.21
CA THR A 6 -9.32 -14.39 -5.88
C THR A 6 -9.56 -13.07 -5.16
N PHE A 7 -10.84 -12.74 -4.94
CA PHE A 7 -11.25 -11.67 -4.05
C PHE A 7 -11.70 -12.25 -2.71
N ILE A 8 -11.05 -11.84 -1.63
CA ILE A 8 -11.51 -12.13 -0.27
C ILE A 8 -11.90 -10.80 0.38
N LEU A 9 -13.20 -10.60 0.56
CA LEU A 9 -13.80 -9.43 1.20
C LEU A 9 -14.50 -9.89 2.49
N LEU A 10 -14.08 -9.35 3.63
CA LEU A 10 -14.68 -9.65 4.94
C LEU A 10 -15.22 -8.35 5.56
N ASN A 11 -16.52 -8.35 5.94
CA ASN A 11 -17.24 -7.28 6.67
C ASN A 11 -17.16 -5.86 6.05
N LEU A 12 -17.90 -5.61 4.96
CA LEU A 12 -17.81 -4.34 4.22
C LEU A 12 -18.73 -3.22 4.74
N MET A 13 -18.13 -2.11 5.16
CA MET A 13 -18.73 -0.75 5.20
C MET A 13 -17.85 0.27 4.43
N ALA A 14 -17.18 -0.18 3.38
CA ALA A 14 -16.32 0.63 2.53
C ALA A 14 -16.77 0.65 1.07
N PHE A 15 -16.40 1.73 0.38
CA PHE A 15 -16.46 1.77 -1.09
C PHE A 15 -15.13 1.20 -1.58
N THR A 16 -15.18 -0.06 -1.94
CA THR A 16 -14.02 -0.82 -2.40
C THR A 16 -14.19 -1.14 -3.87
N ASN A 17 -13.23 -0.69 -4.69
CA ASN A 17 -13.09 -1.13 -6.07
C ASN A 17 -11.79 -1.92 -6.19
N ALA A 18 -11.90 -3.15 -6.67
CA ALA A 18 -10.73 -3.98 -6.94
C ALA A 18 -10.88 -4.59 -8.34
N LEU A 19 -9.89 -4.32 -9.18
CA LEU A 19 -9.80 -4.83 -10.55
C LEU A 19 -8.46 -5.55 -10.67
N ALA A 20 -8.52 -6.82 -11.08
CA ALA A 20 -7.34 -7.64 -11.28
C ALA A 20 -7.51 -8.45 -12.57
N PHE A 21 -6.43 -8.68 -13.30
CA PHE A 21 -6.45 -9.41 -14.57
C PHE A 21 -5.31 -10.41 -14.57
N GLY A 22 -5.60 -11.70 -14.51
CA GLY A 22 -4.53 -12.71 -14.48
C GLY A 22 -4.68 -13.70 -13.34
N ASP A 23 -3.55 -14.28 -12.93
CA ASP A 23 -3.40 -15.04 -11.68
C ASP A 23 -3.06 -14.11 -10.50
N ASP A 24 -3.71 -12.95 -10.47
CA ASP A 24 -3.52 -11.89 -9.49
C ASP A 24 -4.37 -12.12 -8.22
N LEU A 25 -3.86 -11.65 -7.08
CA LEU A 25 -4.49 -11.77 -5.77
C LEU A 25 -4.81 -10.38 -5.18
N VAL A 26 -6.07 -10.20 -4.78
CA VAL A 26 -6.50 -9.06 -3.96
C VAL A 26 -7.18 -9.57 -2.69
N VAL A 27 -6.61 -9.20 -1.55
CA VAL A 27 -7.20 -9.47 -0.23
C VAL A 27 -7.47 -8.15 0.47
N ILE A 28 -8.73 -7.89 0.81
CA ILE A 28 -9.13 -6.71 1.56
C ILE A 28 -9.89 -7.16 2.80
N GLN A 29 -9.21 -7.05 3.94
CA GLN A 29 -9.75 -7.39 5.24
C GLN A 29 -10.12 -6.10 5.99
N GLN A 30 -11.40 -5.98 6.34
CA GLN A 30 -11.89 -4.95 7.24
C GLN A 30 -12.38 -5.59 8.53
N VAL A 31 -11.85 -5.10 9.65
CA VAL A 31 -12.18 -5.57 10.99
C VAL A 31 -12.77 -4.40 11.77
N SER A 32 -13.80 -4.71 12.56
CA SER A 32 -14.46 -3.94 13.62
C SER A 32 -14.27 -2.41 13.61
N ASP A 33 -15.37 -1.68 13.50
CA ASP A 33 -15.42 -0.20 13.61
C ASP A 33 -14.55 0.58 12.58
N SER A 34 -14.23 -0.05 11.45
CA SER A 34 -13.58 0.58 10.30
C SER A 34 -14.62 1.12 9.31
N ASN A 35 -14.72 2.44 9.15
CA ASN A 35 -15.76 3.10 8.37
C ASN A 35 -15.19 4.16 7.40
N GLN A 36 -15.94 4.44 6.33
CA GLN A 36 -15.67 5.53 5.38
C GLN A 36 -14.30 5.41 4.69
N ASN A 37 -13.78 4.19 4.57
CA ASN A 37 -12.55 3.93 3.83
C ASN A 37 -12.86 3.89 2.33
N GLN A 38 -11.99 4.51 1.54
CA GLN A 38 -11.99 4.48 0.08
C GLN A 38 -10.77 3.68 -0.34
N VAL A 39 -11.02 2.57 -1.02
CA VAL A 39 -9.96 1.65 -1.44
C VAL A 39 -10.13 1.37 -2.92
N GLU A 40 -9.08 1.65 -3.68
CA GLU A 40 -8.96 1.32 -5.09
C GLU A 40 -7.68 0.49 -5.30
N ILE A 41 -7.86 -0.71 -5.83
CA ILE A 41 -6.75 -1.62 -6.18
C ILE A 41 -6.91 -2.00 -7.65
N ILE A 42 -5.89 -1.72 -8.44
CA ILE A 42 -5.82 -2.05 -9.87
C ILE A 42 -4.56 -2.89 -10.09
N GLN A 43 -4.74 -4.07 -10.69
CA GLN A 43 -3.66 -4.98 -11.04
C GLN A 43 -3.78 -5.38 -12.50
N VAL A 44 -2.69 -5.21 -13.24
CA VAL A 44 -2.57 -5.56 -14.66
C VAL A 44 -1.28 -6.35 -14.83
N GLY A 45 -1.39 -7.63 -15.16
CA GLY A 45 -0.26 -8.49 -15.48
C GLY A 45 -0.47 -9.91 -14.99
N ASP A 46 0.49 -10.48 -14.27
CA ASP A 46 0.35 -11.82 -13.68
C ASP A 46 1.08 -11.89 -12.32
N LEU A 47 0.48 -12.63 -11.37
CA LEU A 47 1.03 -12.89 -10.03
C LEU A 47 1.22 -11.64 -9.16
N ASN A 48 0.46 -10.58 -9.40
CA ASN A 48 0.44 -9.40 -8.55
C ASN A 48 -0.37 -9.66 -7.27
N SER A 49 0.04 -9.07 -6.16
CA SER A 49 -0.58 -9.24 -4.84
C SER A 49 -0.78 -7.90 -4.15
N GLY A 50 -2.04 -7.60 -3.82
CA GLY A 50 -2.44 -6.44 -3.03
C GLY A 50 -3.17 -6.91 -1.78
N ILE A 51 -2.55 -6.73 -0.61
CA ILE A 51 -3.11 -7.13 0.68
C ILE A 51 -3.33 -5.89 1.53
N LEU A 52 -4.59 -5.65 1.90
CA LEU A 52 -4.99 -4.56 2.78
C LEU A 52 -5.68 -5.10 4.03
N SER A 53 -5.19 -4.68 5.20
CA SER A 53 -5.84 -4.88 6.49
C SER A 53 -6.18 -3.55 7.14
N LEU A 54 -7.44 -3.39 7.52
CA LEU A 54 -7.97 -2.22 8.24
C LEU A 54 -8.62 -2.70 9.54
N ASP A 55 -8.05 -2.30 10.68
CA ASP A 55 -8.59 -2.60 12.00
C ASP A 55 -8.79 -1.31 12.80
N GLN A 56 -10.03 -1.08 13.25
CA GLN A 56 -10.45 0.13 13.97
C GLN A 56 -9.99 1.43 13.26
N SER A 57 -9.99 1.41 11.93
CA SER A 57 -9.34 2.43 11.10
C SER A 57 -10.33 3.07 10.15
N ASN A 58 -10.44 4.39 10.21
CA ASN A 58 -11.48 5.14 9.51
C ASN A 58 -10.91 6.17 8.53
N ARG A 59 -11.66 6.41 7.45
CA ARG A 59 -11.36 7.45 6.45
C ARG A 59 -9.99 7.30 5.82
N GLN A 60 -9.55 6.07 5.57
CA GLN A 60 -8.38 5.83 4.75
C GLN A 60 -8.70 6.10 3.29
N SER A 61 -7.77 6.73 2.58
CA SER A 61 -7.78 6.84 1.11
C SER A 61 -6.60 6.04 0.58
N ILE A 62 -6.88 4.91 -0.04
CA ILE A 62 -5.86 3.94 -0.46
C ILE A 62 -6.00 3.71 -1.95
N LEU A 63 -4.92 3.96 -2.68
CA LEU A 63 -4.76 3.64 -4.08
C LEU A 63 -3.54 2.73 -4.25
N LEU A 64 -3.77 1.56 -4.84
CA LEU A 64 -2.72 0.65 -5.27
C LEU A 64 -2.87 0.40 -6.77
N ASN A 65 -1.81 0.68 -7.54
CA ASN A 65 -1.72 0.35 -8.95
C ASN A 65 -0.48 -0.53 -9.20
N GLN A 66 -0.70 -1.72 -9.76
CA GLN A 66 0.34 -2.69 -10.09
C GLN A 66 0.25 -3.03 -11.58
N GLU A 67 1.29 -2.67 -12.33
CA GLU A 67 1.42 -2.98 -13.75
C GLU A 67 2.69 -3.79 -14.00
N GLY A 68 2.56 -5.08 -14.27
CA GLY A 68 3.68 -5.99 -14.47
C GLY A 68 3.51 -7.34 -13.79
N GLU A 69 4.63 -7.97 -13.42
CA GLU A 69 4.64 -9.33 -12.88
C GLU A 69 5.20 -9.37 -11.45
N ASN A 70 4.65 -10.26 -10.62
CA ASN A 70 5.13 -10.52 -9.26
C ASN A 70 5.24 -9.27 -8.36
N LEU A 71 4.35 -8.29 -8.53
CA LEU A 71 4.34 -7.07 -7.72
C LEU A 71 3.61 -7.32 -6.40
N VAL A 72 4.16 -6.86 -5.29
CA VAL A 72 3.59 -7.10 -3.95
C VAL A 72 3.42 -5.79 -3.19
N ALA A 73 2.22 -5.59 -2.65
CA ALA A 73 1.93 -4.51 -1.72
C ALA A 73 1.18 -5.03 -0.49
N GLU A 74 1.80 -4.87 0.68
CA GLU A 74 1.19 -5.17 1.99
C GLU A 74 0.91 -3.87 2.73
N MET A 75 -0.35 -3.65 3.10
CA MET A 75 -0.81 -2.42 3.73
C MET A 75 -1.61 -2.75 4.99
N THR A 76 -1.16 -2.27 6.13
CA THR A 76 -1.83 -2.49 7.42
C THR A 76 -2.09 -1.17 8.12
N PHE A 77 -3.34 -0.97 8.55
CA PHE A 77 -3.75 0.14 9.39
C PHE A 77 -4.44 -0.38 10.64
N VAL A 78 -3.88 -0.05 11.80
CA VAL A 78 -4.44 -0.39 13.11
C VAL A 78 -4.67 0.88 13.90
N SER A 79 -5.90 1.11 14.35
CA SER A 79 -6.29 2.30 15.13
C SER A 79 -5.83 3.62 14.48
N SER A 80 -5.81 3.65 13.15
CA SER A 80 -5.22 4.71 12.35
C SER A 80 -6.32 5.39 11.54
N ASN A 81 -6.25 6.71 11.37
CA ASN A 81 -7.35 7.45 10.75
C ASN A 81 -6.87 8.55 9.80
N ARG A 82 -7.64 8.74 8.72
CA ARG A 82 -7.43 9.84 7.75
C ARG A 82 -6.04 9.83 7.11
N ASN A 83 -5.47 8.66 6.84
CA ASN A 83 -4.24 8.60 6.06
C ASN A 83 -4.57 8.48 4.58
N GLU A 84 -3.61 8.93 3.78
CA GLU A 84 -3.61 8.78 2.34
C GLU A 84 -2.39 7.95 1.95
N LEU A 85 -2.64 6.88 1.21
CA LEU A 85 -1.62 5.96 0.74
C LEU A 85 -1.78 5.76 -0.76
N ILE A 86 -0.69 6.04 -1.48
CA ILE A 86 -0.59 5.79 -2.92
C ILE A 86 0.63 4.89 -3.13
N ILE A 87 0.43 3.74 -3.75
CA ILE A 87 1.49 2.84 -4.18
C ILE A 87 1.33 2.60 -5.67
N GLU A 88 2.37 2.92 -6.43
CA GLU A 88 2.46 2.65 -7.87
C GLU A 88 3.68 1.77 -8.13
N GLN A 89 3.44 0.56 -8.62
CA GLN A 89 4.48 -0.42 -8.97
C GLN A 89 4.38 -0.75 -10.44
N ASN A 90 5.45 -0.48 -11.18
CA ASN A 90 5.59 -0.83 -12.59
C ASN A 90 6.86 -1.66 -12.80
N GLY A 91 6.74 -2.85 -13.39
CA GLY A 91 7.87 -3.70 -13.76
C GLY A 91 7.76 -5.12 -13.20
N ASP A 92 8.80 -5.60 -12.52
CA ASP A 92 8.86 -7.00 -12.06
C ASP A 92 9.45 -7.11 -10.66
N GLN A 93 8.84 -7.93 -9.81
CA GLN A 93 9.33 -8.24 -8.45
C GLN A 93 9.51 -7.03 -7.53
N ASN A 94 8.69 -5.99 -7.66
CA ASN A 94 8.73 -4.84 -6.73
C ASN A 94 7.87 -5.12 -5.50
N GLU A 95 8.34 -4.71 -4.33
CA GLU A 95 7.70 -4.93 -3.04
C GLU A 95 7.55 -3.62 -2.25
N SER A 96 6.36 -3.43 -1.70
CA SER A 96 6.02 -2.29 -0.85
C SER A 96 5.30 -2.76 0.41
N LYS A 97 5.86 -2.43 1.58
CA LYS A 97 5.28 -2.78 2.89
C LYS A 97 5.02 -1.55 3.75
N MET A 98 3.77 -1.37 4.11
CA MET A 98 3.26 -0.18 4.79
C MET A 98 2.54 -0.57 6.08
N ASP A 99 3.06 -0.11 7.22
CA ASP A 99 2.47 -0.37 8.54
C ASP A 99 2.17 0.95 9.28
N PHE A 100 0.89 1.18 9.54
CA PHE A 100 0.37 2.35 10.24
C PHE A 100 -0.30 1.90 11.55
N ASN A 101 0.34 2.20 12.68
CA ASN A 101 -0.17 1.86 13.99
C ASN A 101 -0.37 3.10 14.86
N ALA A 102 -1.63 3.38 15.22
CA ALA A 102 -2.02 4.60 15.90
C ALA A 102 -1.50 5.87 15.19
N ALA A 103 -1.44 5.83 13.86
CA ALA A 103 -0.84 6.85 13.02
C ALA A 103 -1.91 7.56 12.18
N ASN A 104 -2.04 8.87 12.33
CA ASN A 104 -3.15 9.62 11.73
C ASN A 104 -2.69 10.76 10.85
N ARG A 105 -3.48 11.05 9.79
CA ARG A 105 -3.25 12.20 8.90
C ARG A 105 -1.88 12.19 8.23
N ASN A 106 -1.33 11.01 7.96
CA ASN A 106 -0.09 10.88 7.21
C ASN A 106 -0.41 10.72 5.72
N HIS A 107 0.48 11.25 4.88
CA HIS A 107 0.45 11.09 3.44
C HIS A 107 1.70 10.32 3.01
N LEU A 108 1.50 9.18 2.34
CA LEU A 108 2.57 8.33 1.86
C LEU A 108 2.38 8.03 0.38
N SER A 109 3.40 8.33 -0.42
CA SER A 109 3.48 7.98 -1.82
C SER A 109 4.73 7.13 -2.07
N VAL A 110 4.55 5.96 -2.68
CA VAL A 110 5.64 5.09 -3.11
C VAL A 110 5.49 4.82 -4.60
N LEU A 111 6.53 5.19 -5.35
CA LEU A 111 6.65 4.95 -6.78
C LEU A 111 7.86 4.05 -7.03
N GLN A 112 7.60 2.88 -7.60
CA GLN A 112 8.61 1.89 -7.97
C GLN A 112 8.49 1.58 -9.45
N SER A 113 9.50 1.96 -10.24
CA SER A 113 9.57 1.64 -11.67
C SER A 113 10.84 0.89 -12.00
N GLY A 114 10.72 -0.39 -12.36
CA GLY A 114 11.84 -1.26 -12.67
C GLY A 114 11.72 -2.62 -11.99
N THR A 115 12.84 -3.16 -11.53
CA THR A 115 12.92 -4.54 -11.07
C THR A 115 13.56 -4.66 -9.69
N ASN A 116 13.02 -5.52 -8.84
CA ASN A 116 13.55 -5.80 -7.49
C ASN A 116 13.71 -4.54 -6.64
N LEU A 117 12.69 -3.69 -6.63
CA LEU A 117 12.64 -2.48 -5.80
C LEU A 117 11.86 -2.77 -4.51
N ILE A 118 12.43 -2.42 -3.36
CA ILE A 118 11.84 -2.70 -2.05
C ILE A 118 11.68 -1.41 -1.26
N SER A 119 10.48 -1.19 -0.72
CA SER A 119 10.21 -0.09 0.20
C SER A 119 9.44 -0.58 1.43
N THR A 120 9.96 -0.26 2.61
CA THR A 120 9.26 -0.49 3.88
C THR A 120 9.08 0.83 4.62
N VAL A 121 7.83 1.15 4.99
CA VAL A 121 7.50 2.32 5.82
C VAL A 121 6.70 1.90 7.04
N LEU A 122 7.22 2.24 8.22
CA LEU A 122 6.57 2.02 9.51
C LEU A 122 6.28 3.35 10.19
N LEU A 123 5.01 3.58 10.50
CA LEU A 123 4.50 4.75 11.22
C LEU A 123 3.83 4.30 12.51
N SER A 124 4.40 4.67 13.65
CA SER A 124 3.86 4.33 14.97
C SER A 124 3.66 5.55 15.84
N ALA A 125 2.43 5.73 16.35
CA ALA A 125 2.04 6.87 17.18
C ALA A 125 2.47 8.22 16.56
N SER A 126 2.40 8.32 15.23
CA SER A 126 2.99 9.39 14.43
C SER A 126 1.92 10.04 13.55
N ASN A 127 2.00 11.37 13.37
CA ASN A 127 0.88 12.11 12.77
C ASN A 127 1.37 13.21 11.84
N GLY A 128 0.62 13.46 10.76
CA GLY A 128 0.91 14.59 9.88
C GLY A 128 2.20 14.46 9.09
N ASN A 129 2.76 13.26 8.95
CA ASN A 129 3.99 13.06 8.19
C ASN A 129 3.70 12.96 6.69
N GLU A 130 4.59 13.52 5.88
CA GLU A 130 4.60 13.44 4.43
C GLU A 130 5.83 12.65 4.00
N ILE A 131 5.61 11.54 3.30
CA ILE A 131 6.68 10.63 2.89
C ILE A 131 6.53 10.33 1.41
N ILE A 132 7.62 10.52 0.68
CA ILE A 132 7.72 10.22 -0.74
C ILE A 132 8.91 9.31 -0.96
N VAL A 133 8.68 8.12 -1.51
CA VAL A 133 9.71 7.19 -1.94
C VAL A 133 9.61 7.02 -3.44
N ILE A 134 10.70 7.32 -4.15
CA ILE A 134 10.82 7.10 -5.59
C ILE A 134 12.05 6.22 -5.82
N GLN A 135 11.81 5.06 -6.41
CA GLN A 135 12.84 4.10 -6.78
C GLN A 135 12.68 3.77 -8.26
N GLU A 136 13.72 4.02 -9.04
CA GLU A 136 13.77 3.73 -10.47
C GLU A 136 15.01 2.90 -10.80
N GLY A 137 14.83 1.84 -11.61
CA GLY A 137 15.92 0.98 -12.08
C GLY A 137 15.93 -0.41 -11.45
N LEU A 138 17.09 -0.86 -10.95
CA LEU A 138 17.29 -2.23 -10.46
C LEU A 138 17.84 -2.24 -9.02
N GLY A 139 17.19 -3.02 -8.16
CA GLY A 139 17.77 -3.46 -6.88
C GLY A 139 17.85 -2.41 -5.77
N HIS A 140 16.98 -1.40 -5.79
CA HIS A 140 16.96 -0.39 -4.73
C HIS A 140 16.14 -0.84 -3.52
N GLU A 141 16.63 -0.51 -2.33
CA GLU A 141 15.94 -0.76 -1.08
C GLU A 141 15.87 0.53 -0.25
N SER A 142 14.71 0.75 0.38
CA SER A 142 14.47 1.84 1.31
C SER A 142 13.71 1.36 2.54
N SER A 143 14.07 1.91 3.71
CA SER A 143 13.39 1.65 4.97
C SER A 143 13.22 2.95 5.74
N ILE A 144 11.99 3.27 6.13
CA ILE A 144 11.64 4.44 6.91
C ILE A 144 10.88 3.99 8.16
N SER A 145 11.29 4.47 9.33
CA SER A 145 10.57 4.24 10.58
C SER A 145 10.41 5.57 11.33
N ILE A 146 9.15 5.95 11.60
CA ILE A 146 8.82 7.14 12.39
C ILE A 146 8.00 6.70 13.59
N VAL A 147 8.58 6.89 14.78
CA VAL A 147 7.94 6.55 16.06
C VAL A 147 7.80 7.82 16.90
N ASN A 148 6.58 8.16 17.29
CA ASN A 148 6.25 9.42 18.01
C ASN A 148 6.68 10.71 17.28
N GLY A 149 6.97 10.61 15.98
CA GLY A 149 7.34 11.75 15.13
C GLY A 149 6.11 12.37 14.49
N HIS A 150 6.05 13.70 14.46
CA HIS A 150 4.93 14.43 13.86
C HIS A 150 5.44 15.47 12.85
N ASN A 151 4.65 15.71 11.81
CA ASN A 151 4.90 16.76 10.81
C ASN A 151 6.29 16.68 10.15
N ASN A 152 6.81 15.46 9.97
CA ASN A 152 8.05 15.26 9.22
C ASN A 152 7.76 15.25 7.72
N ASN A 153 8.72 15.74 6.92
CA ASN A 153 8.72 15.57 5.48
C ASN A 153 9.98 14.76 5.11
N ILE A 154 9.79 13.60 4.50
CA ILE A 154 10.86 12.68 4.12
C ILE A 154 10.74 12.39 2.62
N VAL A 155 11.85 12.55 1.90
CA VAL A 155 11.94 12.21 0.48
C VAL A 155 13.14 11.30 0.28
N ILE A 156 12.89 10.11 -0.26
CA ILE A 156 13.90 9.18 -0.75
C ILE A 156 13.80 9.12 -2.27
N ARG A 157 14.93 9.34 -2.94
CA ARG A 157 15.06 9.14 -4.39
C ARG A 157 16.28 8.28 -4.67
N GLN A 158 16.06 7.15 -5.31
CA GLN A 158 17.11 6.25 -5.81
C GLN A 158 16.83 6.01 -7.29
N MET A 159 17.82 6.28 -8.13
CA MET A 159 17.68 6.25 -9.59
C MET A 159 18.86 5.46 -10.16
N ASN A 160 18.61 4.47 -11.01
CA ASN A 160 19.60 3.71 -11.76
C ASN A 160 19.22 3.64 -13.25
#